data_AF-A0A8T3LGE0-F1
#
_entry.id   AF-A0A8T3LGE0-F1
#
_cell.length_a   1.000
_cell.length_b   1.000
_cell.length_c   1.000
_cell.angle_alpha   90.00
_cell.angle_beta   90.00
_cell.angle_gamma   90.00
#
_symmetry.space_group_name_H-M   'P 1'
#
loop_
_entity.id
_entity.type
_entity.pdbx_description
1 polymer ?
#
loop_
_entity_poly.entity_id
_entity_poly.type
_entity_poly.pdbx_seq_one_letter_code
_entity_poly.pdbx_strand_id
1 'polypeptide(L)'
;INKFVAQKQQADIDQKYAQFEAAPEKVEDGKHIYGDLGARFTLVEFSDMECPFCKQFHDTPKQIVDASKGNVNWQWKHMPLDFHNPAAHKEALAAECIAEQKGNRGFWVFVNEIFHHSKGNGAGVSDLASVVTGVGAD
;
A
#
# COMPACT_ATOMS: atom_id res chain seq x y z
N ILE A 1 -25.99 13.52 12.86
CA ILE A 1 -25.43 12.15 12.67
C ILE A 1 -24.38 12.16 11.55
N ASN A 2 -24.68 12.69 10.36
CA ASN A 2 -23.78 12.64 9.20
C ASN A 2 -22.42 13.34 9.37
N LYS A 3 -22.36 14.50 10.06
CA LYS A 3 -21.09 15.22 10.26
C LYS A 3 -20.09 14.45 11.14
N PHE A 4 -20.57 13.81 12.21
CA PHE A 4 -19.73 13.04 13.12
C PHE A 4 -19.16 11.80 12.43
N VAL A 5 -19.97 11.09 11.63
CA VAL A 5 -19.53 9.92 10.86
C VAL A 5 -18.47 10.32 9.84
N ALA A 6 -18.70 11.39 9.07
CA ALA A 6 -17.72 11.89 8.10
C ALA A 6 -16.40 12.34 8.75
N GLN A 7 -16.47 13.02 9.90
CA GLN A 7 -15.28 13.43 10.66
C GLN A 7 -14.48 12.22 11.17
N LYS A 8 -15.17 11.20 11.67
CA LYS A 8 -14.52 9.97 12.12
C LYS A 8 -13.85 9.23 10.97
N GLN A 9 -14.52 9.15 9.82
CA GLN A 9 -13.96 8.53 8.61
C GLN A 9 -12.72 9.28 8.12
N GLN A 10 -12.78 10.61 8.07
CA GLN A 10 -11.62 11.41 7.67
C GLN A 10 -10.45 11.21 8.65
N ALA A 11 -10.70 11.21 9.96
CA ALA A 11 -9.66 10.98 10.95
C ALA A 11 -9.00 9.59 10.83
N ASP A 12 -9.78 8.56 10.46
CA ASP A 12 -9.27 7.21 10.18
C ASP A 12 -8.36 7.20 8.94
N ILE A 13 -8.78 7.88 7.86
CA ILE A 13 -7.97 8.06 6.65
C ILE A 13 -6.68 8.81 7.00
N ASP A 14 -6.76 9.92 7.72
CA ASP A 14 -5.59 10.72 8.10
C ASP A 14 -4.60 9.89 8.94
N GLN A 15 -5.11 9.04 9.84
CA GLN A 15 -4.29 8.13 10.64
C GLN A 15 -3.54 7.12 9.76
N LYS A 16 -4.21 6.53 8.77
CA LYS A 16 -3.58 5.59 7.82
C LYS A 16 -2.47 6.28 7.02
N TYR A 17 -2.72 7.49 6.53
CA TYR A 17 -1.71 8.26 5.78
C TYR A 17 -0.53 8.66 6.67
N ALA A 18 -0.75 8.95 7.96
CA ALA A 18 0.33 9.24 8.90
C ALA A 18 1.29 8.06 9.11
N GLN A 19 0.82 6.80 8.99
CA GLN A 19 1.69 5.62 9.07
C GLN A 19 2.71 5.54 7.92
N PHE A 20 2.41 6.20 6.80
CA PHE A 20 3.24 6.23 5.59
C PHE A 20 3.76 7.64 5.27
N GLU A 21 4.01 8.46 6.29
CA GLU A 21 4.50 9.84 6.12
C GLU A 21 5.84 9.94 5.35
N ALA A 22 6.71 8.95 5.47
CA ALA A 22 7.98 8.88 4.74
C ALA A 22 7.83 8.53 3.25
N ALA A 23 6.61 8.20 2.78
CA ALA A 23 6.34 8.10 1.35
C ALA A 23 6.36 9.51 0.73
N PRO A 24 7.22 9.80 -0.26
CA PRO A 24 7.17 11.05 -1.00
C PRO A 24 5.86 11.16 -1.80
N GLU A 25 5.33 12.37 -1.94
CA GLU A 25 4.09 12.61 -2.72
C GLU A 25 4.28 12.35 -4.22
N LYS A 26 5.48 12.67 -4.73
CA LYS A 26 5.85 12.54 -6.12
C LYS A 26 7.05 11.62 -6.27
N VAL A 27 6.95 10.74 -7.25
CA VAL A 27 7.95 9.75 -7.65
C VAL A 27 8.02 9.75 -9.18
N GLU A 28 9.06 9.16 -9.74
CA GLU A 28 9.11 8.91 -11.18
C GLU A 28 7.99 7.95 -11.59
N ASP A 29 7.41 8.18 -12.78
CA ASP A 29 6.28 7.40 -13.29
C ASP A 29 6.54 5.88 -13.24
N GLY A 30 5.53 5.12 -12.78
CA GLY A 30 5.59 3.66 -12.67
C GLY A 30 6.50 3.11 -11.57
N LYS A 31 6.96 3.97 -10.65
CA LYS A 31 7.65 3.56 -9.42
C LYS A 31 6.77 3.89 -8.21
N HIS A 32 6.74 2.98 -7.25
CA HIS A 32 6.19 3.22 -5.93
C HIS A 32 7.32 3.10 -4.92
N ILE A 33 7.63 4.20 -4.22
CA ILE A 33 8.80 4.30 -3.34
C ILE A 33 8.37 4.78 -1.96
N TYR A 34 8.83 4.11 -0.92
CA TYR A 34 8.74 4.51 0.48
C TYR A 34 10.13 4.91 0.99
N GLY A 35 10.27 6.09 1.58
CA GLY A 35 11.55 6.64 2.05
C GLY A 35 12.19 7.66 1.10
N ASP A 36 13.42 8.04 1.41
CA ASP A 36 14.16 9.11 0.70
C ASP A 36 14.50 8.70 -0.74
N LEU A 37 14.13 9.54 -1.72
CA LEU A 37 14.46 9.33 -3.13
C LEU A 37 15.96 9.38 -3.41
N GLY A 38 16.74 10.06 -2.56
CA GLY A 38 18.20 10.13 -2.61
C GLY A 38 18.90 9.06 -1.76
N ALA A 39 18.16 8.09 -1.21
CA ALA A 39 18.74 7.03 -0.38
C ALA A 39 19.87 6.29 -1.12
N ARG A 40 20.93 5.96 -0.37
CA ARG A 40 22.11 5.25 -0.90
C ARG A 40 21.76 3.86 -1.42
N PHE A 41 20.79 3.19 -0.79
CA PHE A 41 20.37 1.84 -1.13
C PHE A 41 18.87 1.77 -1.39
N THR A 42 18.48 0.97 -2.37
CA THR A 42 17.08 0.66 -2.67
C THR A 42 16.82 -0.82 -2.46
N LEU A 43 15.88 -1.14 -1.56
CA LEU A 43 15.30 -2.47 -1.44
C LEU A 43 14.17 -2.58 -2.45
N VAL A 44 14.36 -3.36 -3.52
CA VAL A 44 13.28 -3.63 -4.50
C VAL A 44 12.56 -4.91 -4.07
N GLU A 45 11.29 -4.79 -3.71
CA GLU A 45 10.44 -5.92 -3.33
C GLU A 45 9.49 -6.26 -4.47
N PHE A 46 9.53 -7.53 -4.90
CA PHE A 46 8.51 -8.13 -5.73
C PHE A 46 7.52 -8.84 -4.82
N SER A 47 6.26 -8.42 -4.84
CA SER A 47 5.29 -8.84 -3.83
C SER A 47 3.91 -9.08 -4.41
N ASP A 48 3.19 -9.99 -3.76
CA ASP A 48 1.85 -10.43 -4.09
C ASP A 48 0.95 -10.20 -2.87
N MET A 49 -0.11 -9.42 -3.05
CA MET A 49 -1.03 -9.04 -1.97
C MET A 49 -1.86 -10.21 -1.43
N GLU A 50 -1.90 -11.33 -2.16
CA GLU A 50 -2.55 -12.57 -1.73
C GLU A 50 -1.59 -13.58 -1.11
N CYS A 51 -0.27 -13.35 -1.16
CA CYS A 51 0.70 -14.28 -0.61
C CYS A 51 0.81 -14.14 0.93
N PRO A 52 0.57 -15.21 1.70
CA PRO A 52 0.66 -15.16 3.16
C PRO A 52 2.05 -14.75 3.68
N PHE A 53 3.12 -15.11 2.96
CA PHE A 53 4.48 -14.74 3.33
C PHE A 53 4.79 -13.27 3.02
N CYS A 54 4.29 -12.74 1.90
CA CYS A 54 4.37 -11.31 1.59
C CYS A 54 3.65 -10.48 2.66
N LYS A 55 2.45 -10.91 3.06
CA LYS A 55 1.69 -10.29 4.16
C LYS A 55 2.48 -10.26 5.48
N GLN A 56 3.14 -11.36 5.83
CA GLN A 56 4.00 -11.42 7.03
C GLN A 56 5.25 -10.54 6.89
N PHE A 57 5.80 -10.40 5.68
CA PHE A 57 7.01 -9.65 5.44
C PHE A 57 6.78 -8.14 5.34
N HIS A 58 5.59 -7.68 4.95
CA HIS A 58 5.27 -6.29 4.60
C HIS A 58 5.79 -5.23 5.59
N ASP A 59 5.73 -5.49 6.90
CA ASP A 59 6.21 -4.57 7.92
C ASP A 59 7.74 -4.44 7.98
N THR A 60 8.47 -5.46 7.53
CA THR A 60 9.93 -5.55 7.65
C THR A 60 10.65 -4.52 6.76
N PRO A 61 10.38 -4.41 5.44
CA PRO A 61 10.92 -3.34 4.61
C PRO A 61 10.68 -1.95 5.18
N LYS A 62 9.46 -1.71 5.68
CA LYS A 62 9.07 -0.43 6.28
C LYS A 62 9.94 -0.10 7.49
N GLN A 63 10.09 -1.04 8.43
CA GLN A 63 10.94 -0.87 9.62
C GLN A 63 12.41 -0.60 9.25
N ILE A 64 12.92 -1.26 8.21
CA ILE A 64 14.29 -1.02 7.72
C ILE A 64 14.43 0.42 7.22
N VAL A 65 13.50 0.89 6.37
CA VAL A 65 13.51 2.26 5.84
C VAL A 65 13.43 3.27 6.98
N ASP A 66 12.47 3.10 7.90
CA ASP A 66 12.25 4.00 9.04
C ASP A 66 13.47 4.10 9.96
N ALA A 67 14.16 2.98 10.19
CA ALA A 67 15.37 2.94 11.02
C ALA A 67 16.64 3.41 10.28
N SER A 68 16.62 3.50 8.95
CA SER A 68 17.81 3.73 8.13
C SER A 68 18.38 5.15 8.20
N LYS A 69 17.64 6.11 8.77
CA LYS A 69 17.98 7.54 8.75
C LYS A 69 18.20 8.07 7.32
N GLY A 70 17.34 7.66 6.39
CA GLY A 70 17.37 8.07 4.98
C GLY A 70 18.37 7.32 4.10
N ASN A 71 19.06 6.31 4.62
CA ASN A 71 20.05 5.55 3.81
C ASN A 71 19.41 4.47 2.94
N VAL A 72 18.20 4.02 3.26
CA VAL A 72 17.47 2.99 2.53
C VAL A 72 16.11 3.53 2.12
N ASN A 73 15.72 3.29 0.88
CA ASN A 73 14.33 3.38 0.43
C ASN A 73 13.83 1.99 -0.01
N TRP A 74 12.52 1.85 -0.07
CA TRP A 74 11.84 0.62 -0.47
C TRP A 74 11.03 0.89 -1.73
N GLN A 75 11.32 0.14 -2.79
CA GLN A 75 10.58 0.19 -4.04
C GLN A 75 9.72 -1.06 -4.18
N TRP A 76 8.43 -0.87 -4.45
CA TRP A 76 7.51 -1.97 -4.72
C TRP A 76 7.45 -2.34 -6.20
N LYS A 77 7.28 -3.63 -6.47
CA LYS A 77 6.91 -4.21 -7.77
C LYS A 77 5.85 -5.28 -7.57
N HIS A 78 4.74 -5.16 -8.30
CA HIS A 78 3.70 -6.20 -8.33
C HIS A 78 4.26 -7.48 -8.94
N MET A 79 4.08 -8.60 -8.24
CA MET A 79 4.37 -9.95 -8.73
C MET A 79 3.22 -10.89 -8.37
N PRO A 80 2.01 -10.64 -8.89
CA PRO A 80 0.89 -11.51 -8.57
C PRO A 80 1.11 -12.89 -9.20
N LEU A 81 0.99 -13.92 -8.39
CA LEU A 81 1.25 -15.30 -8.79
C LEU A 81 -0.01 -15.92 -9.39
N ASP A 82 0.16 -16.72 -10.45
CA ASP A 82 -0.97 -17.28 -11.21
C ASP A 82 -1.96 -18.07 -10.34
N PHE A 83 -1.49 -18.74 -9.30
CA PHE A 83 -2.33 -19.53 -8.39
C PHE A 83 -3.08 -18.69 -7.34
N HIS A 84 -2.81 -17.38 -7.25
CA HIS A 84 -3.58 -16.42 -6.46
C HIS A 84 -4.58 -15.61 -7.30
N ASN A 85 -4.61 -15.83 -8.62
CA ASN A 85 -5.54 -15.15 -9.49
C ASN A 85 -6.98 -15.67 -9.35
N PRO A 86 -7.98 -14.78 -9.52
CA PRO A 86 -7.87 -13.41 -10.04
C PRO A 86 -7.68 -12.33 -8.96
N ALA A 87 -7.69 -12.67 -7.67
CA ALA A 87 -7.65 -11.69 -6.59
C ALA A 87 -6.37 -10.84 -6.66
N ALA A 88 -5.21 -11.48 -6.73
CA ALA A 88 -3.91 -10.81 -6.79
C ALA A 88 -3.80 -9.80 -7.95
N HIS A 89 -4.23 -10.17 -9.16
CA HIS A 89 -4.28 -9.24 -10.30
C HIS A 89 -5.22 -8.05 -10.06
N LYS A 90 -6.41 -8.29 -9.52
CA LYS A 90 -7.39 -7.22 -9.29
C LYS A 90 -6.92 -6.23 -8.24
N GLU A 91 -6.30 -6.72 -7.18
CA GLU A 91 -5.76 -5.88 -6.11
C GLU A 91 -4.56 -5.08 -6.61
N ALA A 92 -3.66 -5.69 -7.39
CA ALA A 92 -2.54 -4.98 -8.02
C ALA A 92 -3.05 -3.85 -8.95
N LEU A 93 -4.04 -4.14 -9.79
CA LEU A 93 -4.66 -3.13 -10.64
C LEU A 93 -5.30 -2.01 -9.82
N ALA A 94 -6.03 -2.36 -8.76
CA ALA A 94 -6.64 -1.38 -7.87
C ALA A 94 -5.59 -0.48 -7.21
N ALA A 95 -4.45 -1.04 -6.77
CA ALA A 95 -3.37 -0.27 -6.17
C ALA A 95 -2.79 0.77 -7.13
N GLU A 96 -2.63 0.41 -8.40
CA GLU A 96 -2.21 1.37 -9.45
C GLU A 96 -3.27 2.46 -9.68
N CYS A 97 -4.57 2.13 -9.71
CA CYS A 97 -5.63 3.13 -9.79
C CYS A 97 -5.63 4.07 -8.57
N ILE A 98 -5.38 3.55 -7.36
CA ILE A 98 -5.21 4.38 -6.17
C ILE A 98 -4.02 5.31 -6.32
N ALA A 99 -2.89 4.82 -6.85
CA ALA A 99 -1.72 5.65 -7.09
C ALA A 99 -2.02 6.81 -8.04
N GLU A 100 -2.83 6.58 -9.09
CA GLU A 100 -3.25 7.63 -10.01
C GLU A 100 -4.14 8.68 -9.32
N GLN A 101 -5.05 8.27 -8.44
CA GLN A 101 -5.98 9.19 -7.76
C GLN A 101 -5.36 9.91 -6.56
N LYS A 102 -4.51 9.21 -5.80
CA LYS A 102 -4.04 9.61 -4.45
C LYS A 102 -2.52 9.72 -4.35
N GLY A 103 -1.81 9.52 -5.44
CA GLY A 103 -0.36 9.57 -5.49
C GLY A 103 0.32 8.38 -4.80
N ASN A 104 1.64 8.46 -4.73
CA ASN A 104 2.49 7.40 -4.20
C ASN A 104 2.20 7.08 -2.72
N ARG A 105 1.85 8.07 -1.89
CA ARG A 105 1.48 7.76 -0.50
C ARG A 105 0.17 6.97 -0.42
N GLY A 106 -0.82 7.32 -1.25
CA GLY A 106 -2.09 6.58 -1.32
C GLY A 106 -1.89 5.12 -1.73
N PHE A 107 -0.96 4.85 -2.65
CA PHE A 107 -0.55 3.49 -3.02
C PHE A 107 -0.12 2.67 -1.78
N TRP A 108 0.82 3.18 -0.99
CA TRP A 108 1.34 2.46 0.18
C TRP A 108 0.27 2.22 1.24
N VAL A 109 -0.56 3.23 1.49
CA VAL A 109 -1.72 3.11 2.39
C VAL A 109 -2.66 2.01 1.92
N PHE A 110 -2.96 1.95 0.63
CA PHE A 110 -3.85 0.94 0.08
C PHE A 110 -3.27 -0.47 0.12
N VAL A 111 -2.00 -0.66 -0.26
CA VAL A 111 -1.32 -1.97 -0.16
C VAL A 111 -1.37 -2.50 1.27
N ASN A 112 -1.10 -1.64 2.26
CA ASN A 112 -1.19 -2.00 3.66
C ASN A 112 -2.61 -2.43 4.07
N GLU A 113 -3.64 -1.71 3.63
CA GLU A 113 -5.02 -2.08 3.90
C GLU A 113 -5.41 -3.40 3.22
N ILE A 114 -4.99 -3.65 1.97
CA ILE A 114 -5.22 -4.95 1.33
C ILE A 114 -4.58 -6.06 2.15
N PHE A 115 -3.32 -5.92 2.57
CA PHE A 115 -2.70 -6.91 3.43
C PHE A 115 -3.45 -7.08 4.75
N HIS A 116 -4.01 -6.03 5.35
CA HIS A 116 -4.80 -6.14 6.57
C HIS A 116 -6.09 -6.96 6.36
N HIS A 117 -6.82 -6.70 5.28
CA HIS A 117 -8.16 -7.25 5.04
C HIS A 117 -8.18 -8.53 4.20
N SER A 118 -7.12 -8.82 3.44
CA SER A 118 -7.07 -9.99 2.56
C SER A 118 -7.05 -11.28 3.38
N LYS A 119 -7.82 -12.26 2.91
CA LYS A 119 -7.84 -13.63 3.43
C LYS A 119 -6.67 -14.47 2.90
N GLY A 120 -5.95 -13.97 1.90
CA GLY A 120 -4.80 -14.60 1.26
C GLY A 120 -5.16 -15.83 0.42
N ASN A 121 -4.13 -16.39 -0.22
CA ASN A 121 -4.19 -17.56 -1.10
C ASN A 121 -5.22 -17.44 -2.23
N GLY A 122 -5.42 -16.22 -2.77
CA GLY A 122 -6.34 -15.94 -3.87
C GLY A 122 -7.79 -15.72 -3.44
N ALA A 123 -8.09 -15.70 -2.13
CA ALA A 123 -9.44 -15.44 -1.63
C ALA A 123 -9.79 -13.94 -1.59
N GLY A 124 -8.80 -13.05 -1.70
CA GLY A 124 -8.98 -11.60 -1.74
C GLY A 124 -9.52 -10.99 -0.45
N VAL A 125 -9.89 -9.72 -0.55
CA VAL A 125 -10.69 -8.99 0.44
C VAL A 125 -12.20 -9.25 0.26
N SER A 126 -12.99 -9.13 1.34
CA SER A 126 -14.45 -9.34 1.27
C SER A 126 -15.20 -8.24 0.53
N ASP A 127 -14.72 -7.01 0.60
CA ASP A 127 -15.30 -5.84 -0.06
C ASP A 127 -14.19 -4.88 -0.49
N LEU A 128 -13.74 -5.01 -1.73
CA LEU A 128 -12.67 -4.18 -2.29
C LEU A 128 -13.08 -2.71 -2.39
N ALA A 129 -14.36 -2.42 -2.67
CA ALA A 129 -14.85 -1.04 -2.76
C ALA A 129 -14.82 -0.35 -1.39
N SER A 130 -15.12 -1.09 -0.32
CA SER A 130 -14.96 -0.56 1.04
C SER A 130 -13.51 -0.27 1.39
N VAL A 131 -12.54 -1.05 0.88
CA VAL A 131 -11.10 -0.77 1.09
C VAL A 131 -10.70 0.49 0.32
N VAL A 132 -11.10 0.61 -0.95
CA VAL A 132 -10.85 1.80 -1.80
C VAL A 132 -11.40 3.08 -1.15
N THR A 133 -12.67 3.08 -0.74
CA THR A 133 -13.27 4.24 -0.07
C THR A 133 -12.69 4.48 1.33
N GLY A 134 -12.23 3.42 2.00
CA GLY A 134 -11.54 3.46 3.29
C GLY A 134 -10.14 4.08 3.25
N VAL A 135 -9.56 4.28 2.06
CA VAL A 135 -8.32 5.05 1.85
C VAL A 135 -8.58 6.41 1.19
N GLY A 136 -9.86 6.80 1.10
CA GLY A 136 -10.31 8.10 0.60
C GLY A 136 -10.43 8.21 -0.92
N ALA A 137 -10.36 7.09 -1.66
CA ALA A 137 -10.51 7.01 -3.12
C ALA A 137 -11.93 6.61 -3.56
N ASP A 138 -12.22 6.73 -4.85
CA ASP A 138 -13.53 6.44 -5.46
C ASP A 138 -13.46 5.45 -6.64
#